data_AF-A0A3L7XLT5-F1
#
_entry.id   AF-A0A3L7XLT5-F1
#
_cell.length_a   1.000
_cell.length_b   1.000
_cell.length_c   1.000
_cell.angle_alpha   90.00
_cell.angle_beta   90.00
_cell.angle_gamma   90.00
#
_symmetry.space_group_name_H-M   'P 1'
#
loop_
_entity.id
_entity.type
_entity.pdbx_description
1 polymer ?
#
loop_
_entity_poly.entity_id
_entity_poly.type
_entity_poly.pdbx_seq_one_letter_code
_entity_poly.pdbx_strand_id
1 'polypeptide(L)'
;MAESAQTHDKLAALKRAWQDETLAPVTGRFPERRKRFTTSSDAIEVATVYTPAEWPGDPDPAQTAAYLEKLGFPGDYPFTRGVQPNLYRGRLWTMR
;
A
#
# COMPACT_ATOMS: atom_id res chain seq x y z
N MET A 1 15.76 4.42 21.06
CA MET A 1 14.35 3.97 21.17
C MET A 1 13.32 5.04 20.78
N ALA A 2 13.65 6.35 20.76
CA ALA A 2 12.69 7.39 20.32
C ALA A 2 12.54 7.51 18.78
N GLU A 3 13.55 7.11 18.01
CA GLU A 3 13.63 7.33 16.55
C GLU A 3 12.82 6.31 15.72
N SER A 4 12.67 5.08 16.22
CA SER A 4 11.86 4.02 15.58
C SER A 4 10.37 4.33 15.62
N ALA A 5 9.85 4.81 16.76
CA ALA A 5 8.44 5.18 16.91
C ALA A 5 8.03 6.32 15.96
N GLN A 6 8.91 7.30 15.75
CA GLN A 6 8.65 8.45 14.87
C GLN A 6 8.61 8.04 13.38
N THR A 7 9.38 7.02 13.01
CA THR A 7 9.43 6.50 11.63
C THR A 7 8.15 5.74 11.25
N HIS A 8 7.57 4.97 12.19
CA HIS A 8 6.29 4.30 11.98
C HIS A 8 5.13 5.26 11.75
N ASP A 9 5.03 6.27 12.62
CA ASP A 9 3.95 7.25 12.54
C ASP A 9 4.01 8.01 11.20
N LYS A 10 5.24 8.36 10.77
CA LYS A 10 5.47 8.96 9.44
C LYS A 10 4.99 8.06 8.30
N LEU A 11 5.34 6.77 8.30
CA LEU A 11 4.94 5.85 7.23
C LEU A 11 3.43 5.61 7.22
N ALA A 12 2.80 5.54 8.39
CA ALA A 12 1.35 5.44 8.52
C ALA A 12 0.64 6.70 7.98
N ALA A 13 1.17 7.88 8.29
CA ALA A 13 0.65 9.15 7.74
C ALA A 13 0.80 9.21 6.21
N LEU A 14 1.95 8.81 5.67
CA LEU A 14 2.17 8.75 4.22
C LEU A 14 1.23 7.76 3.54
N LYS A 15 0.99 6.60 4.16
CA LYS A 15 0.02 5.62 3.64
C LYS A 15 -1.38 6.21 3.56
N ARG A 16 -1.81 6.98 4.56
CA ARG A 16 -3.11 7.67 4.57
C ARG A 16 -3.19 8.72 3.47
N ALA A 17 -2.16 9.56 3.32
CA ALA A 17 -2.10 10.54 2.25
C ALA A 17 -2.21 9.87 0.87
N TRP A 18 -1.46 8.78 0.64
CA TRP A 18 -1.56 7.99 -0.59
C TRP A 18 -2.96 7.39 -0.82
N GLN A 19 -3.64 6.93 0.24
CA GLN A 19 -5.01 6.42 0.13
C GLN A 19 -5.97 7.51 -0.35
N ASP A 20 -5.83 8.73 0.15
CA ASP A 20 -6.74 9.83 -0.15
C ASP A 20 -6.43 10.51 -1.49
N GLU A 21 -5.15 10.71 -1.80
CA GLU A 21 -4.71 11.48 -2.97
C GLU A 21 -4.55 10.62 -4.23
N THR A 22 -4.12 9.37 -4.09
CA THR A 22 -3.76 8.51 -5.22
C THR A 22 -4.77 7.37 -5.41
N LEU A 23 -5.15 6.66 -4.34
CA LEU A 23 -6.03 5.48 -4.45
C LEU A 23 -7.52 5.84 -4.58
N ALA A 24 -8.02 6.76 -3.76
CA ALA A 24 -9.44 7.10 -3.70
C ALA A 24 -9.98 7.69 -5.02
N PRO A 25 -9.28 8.61 -5.72
CA PRO A 25 -9.77 9.14 -6.99
C PRO A 25 -9.87 8.07 -8.09
N VAL A 26 -8.91 7.14 -8.12
CA VAL A 26 -8.90 6.04 -9.09
C VAL A 26 -10.03 5.05 -8.78
N THR A 27 -10.19 4.66 -7.52
CA THR A 27 -11.24 3.71 -7.11
C THR A 27 -12.64 4.30 -7.25
N GLY A 28 -12.80 5.61 -7.04
CA GLY A 28 -14.07 6.31 -7.25
C GLY A 28 -14.48 6.39 -8.71
N ARG A 29 -13.52 6.57 -9.63
CA ARG A 29 -13.79 6.59 -11.07
C ARG A 29 -13.93 5.20 -11.67
N PHE A 30 -13.10 4.26 -11.22
CA PHE A 30 -13.03 2.88 -11.69
C PHE A 30 -13.06 1.94 -10.49
N PRO A 31 -14.25 1.42 -10.12
CA PRO A 31 -14.38 0.58 -8.94
C PRO A 31 -13.59 -0.72 -9.08
N GLU A 32 -13.15 -1.25 -7.94
CA GLU A 32 -12.49 -2.55 -7.89
C GLU A 32 -13.46 -3.70 -8.25
N ARG A 33 -12.89 -4.82 -8.71
CA ARG A 33 -13.63 -6.01 -9.17
C ARG A 33 -14.47 -6.68 -8.07
N ARG A 34 -14.11 -6.47 -6.80
CA ARG A 34 -14.81 -7.03 -5.63
C ARG A 34 -14.92 -5.95 -4.57
N LYS A 35 -16.01 -5.98 -3.80
CA LYS A 35 -16.22 -5.08 -2.66
C LYS A 35 -15.23 -5.32 -1.52
N ARG A 36 -14.82 -6.59 -1.33
CA ARG A 36 -13.82 -7.03 -0.36
C ARG A 36 -12.94 -8.09 -0.98
N PHE A 37 -11.67 -8.09 -0.60
CA PHE A 37 -10.72 -9.14 -0.96
C PHE A 37 -10.39 -9.89 0.32
N THR A 38 -10.59 -11.20 0.33
CA THR A 38 -10.48 -12.03 1.53
C THR A 38 -9.60 -13.24 1.28
N THR A 39 -9.06 -13.82 2.36
CA THR A 39 -8.44 -15.14 2.33
C THR A 39 -9.47 -16.23 2.03
N SER A 40 -9.02 -17.46 1.71
CA SER A 40 -9.91 -18.58 1.37
C SER A 40 -10.93 -18.94 2.45
N SER A 41 -10.64 -18.63 3.71
CA SER A 41 -11.53 -18.82 4.86
C SER A 41 -12.52 -17.67 5.09
N ASP A 42 -12.47 -16.61 4.29
CA ASP A 42 -13.21 -15.35 4.46
C ASP A 42 -13.00 -14.63 5.80
N ALA A 43 -12.07 -15.10 6.63
CA ALA A 43 -11.82 -14.56 7.97
C ALA A 43 -10.98 -13.28 7.98
N ILE A 44 -10.10 -13.11 6.98
CA ILE A 44 -9.15 -12.00 6.94
C ILE A 44 -9.38 -11.19 5.66
N GLU A 45 -9.71 -9.91 5.83
CA GLU A 45 -9.75 -8.95 4.73
C GLU A 45 -8.34 -8.49 4.37
N VAL A 46 -8.04 -8.52 3.07
CA VAL A 46 -6.74 -8.20 2.49
C VAL A 46 -6.74 -6.74 2.05
N ALA A 47 -5.88 -5.94 2.68
CA ALA A 47 -5.70 -4.54 2.33
C ALA A 47 -5.02 -4.37 0.96
N THR A 48 -5.21 -3.21 0.32
CA THR A 48 -4.57 -2.88 -0.97
C THR A 48 -3.05 -2.99 -0.91
N VAL A 49 -2.48 -2.49 0.19
CA VAL A 49 -1.04 -2.44 0.42
C VAL A 49 -0.77 -2.62 1.90
N TYR A 50 0.21 -3.47 2.21
CA TYR A 50 0.80 -3.57 3.54
C TYR A 50 2.15 -2.85 3.55
N THR A 51 2.46 -2.20 4.68
CA THR A 51 3.71 -1.47 4.88
C THR A 51 4.45 -1.98 6.12
N PRO A 52 5.78 -1.74 6.24
CA PRO A 52 6.54 -2.08 7.43
C PRO A 52 5.98 -1.54 8.75
N ALA A 53 5.23 -0.43 8.73
CA ALA A 53 4.60 0.13 9.94
C ALA A 53 3.44 -0.71 10.49
N GLU A 54 2.95 -1.68 9.73
CA GLU A 54 1.91 -2.63 10.16
C GLU A 54 2.51 -3.96 10.61
N TRP A 55 3.84 -4.08 10.60
CA TRP A 55 4.53 -5.27 11.08
C TRP A 55 4.50 -5.30 12.63
N PRO A 56 4.21 -6.46 13.26
CA PRO A 56 4.05 -6.56 14.72
C PRO A 56 5.35 -6.46 15.53
N GLY A 57 6.48 -6.19 14.89
CA GLY A 57 7.76 -5.87 15.54
C GLY A 57 8.25 -4.50 15.12
N ASP A 58 9.24 -3.93 15.81
CA ASP A 58 9.87 -2.68 15.40
C ASP A 58 10.84 -2.96 14.23
N PRO A 59 10.49 -2.67 12.96
CA PRO A 59 11.46 -2.67 11.88
C PRO A 59 12.56 -1.65 12.17
N ASP A 60 13.76 -2.01 11.72
CA ASP A 60 14.90 -1.12 11.70
C ASP A 60 14.52 0.18 10.95
N PRO A 61 14.73 1.37 11.54
CA PRO A 61 14.52 2.64 10.86
C PRO A 61 15.21 2.73 9.50
N ALA A 62 16.40 2.12 9.35
CA ALA A 62 17.12 2.08 8.09
C ALA A 62 16.37 1.28 7.01
N GLN A 63 15.72 0.19 7.39
CA GLN A 63 14.89 -0.61 6.48
C GLN A 63 13.63 0.15 6.06
N THR A 64 13.03 0.92 6.98
CA THR A 64 11.84 1.72 6.67
C THR A 64 12.16 2.88 5.72
N ALA A 65 13.29 3.55 5.90
CA ALA A 65 13.76 4.57 4.98
C ALA A 65 14.04 3.99 3.58
N ALA A 66 14.76 2.86 3.51
CA ALA A 66 15.04 2.17 2.25
C ALA A 66 13.75 1.68 1.54
N TYR A 67 12.73 1.30 2.31
CA TYR A 67 11.42 0.93 1.76
C TYR A 67 10.76 2.11 1.05
N LEU A 68 10.75 3.30 1.67
CA LEU A 68 10.15 4.48 1.05
C LEU A 68 10.87 4.90 -0.23
N GLU A 69 12.20 4.85 -0.25
CA GLU A 69 13.01 5.25 -1.40
C GLU A 69 12.91 4.27 -2.57
N LYS A 70 12.95 2.95 -2.29
CA LYS A 70 13.08 1.92 -3.34
C LYS A 70 11.74 1.31 -3.77
N LEU A 71 10.80 1.16 -2.83
CA LEU A 71 9.52 0.48 -3.08
C LEU A 71 8.38 1.49 -3.21
N GLY A 72 8.28 2.44 -2.29
CA GLY A 72 7.21 3.44 -2.27
C GLY A 72 5.80 2.84 -2.21
N PHE A 73 4.83 3.55 -2.78
CA PHE A 73 3.44 3.10 -2.90
C PHE A 73 3.08 2.79 -4.36
N PRO A 74 2.16 1.84 -4.62
CA PRO A 74 1.67 1.57 -5.97
C PRO A 74 1.05 2.82 -6.60
N GLY A 75 1.38 3.10 -7.86
CA GLY A 75 0.87 4.28 -8.56
C GLY A 75 1.62 5.58 -8.30
N ASP A 76 2.63 5.58 -7.44
CA ASP A 76 3.55 6.70 -7.24
C ASP A 76 4.98 6.32 -7.62
N TYR A 77 5.82 7.32 -7.89
CA TYR A 77 7.26 7.11 -8.08
C TYR A 77 7.88 6.41 -6.84
N PRO A 78 8.78 5.42 -7.01
CA PRO A 78 9.46 4.99 -8.24
C PRO A 78 8.69 3.97 -9.10
N PHE A 79 7.40 3.74 -8.86
CA PHE A 79 6.55 2.78 -9.56
C PHE A 79 7.03 1.33 -9.48
N THR A 80 7.95 1.01 -8.56
CA THR A 80 8.49 -0.35 -8.36
C THR A 80 7.38 -1.35 -8.02
N ARG A 81 6.33 -0.90 -7.32
CA ARG A 81 5.14 -1.72 -6.99
C ARG A 81 4.05 -1.69 -8.06
N GLY A 82 4.32 -1.07 -9.20
CA GLY A 82 3.44 -0.95 -10.35
C GLY A 82 2.87 0.46 -10.53
N VAL A 83 2.43 0.72 -11.76
CA VAL A 83 2.00 2.05 -12.25
C VAL A 83 0.57 2.41 -11.83
N GLN A 84 -0.26 1.42 -11.48
CA GLN A 84 -1.65 1.66 -11.08
C GLN A 84 -1.80 1.52 -9.55
N PRO A 85 -2.53 2.42 -8.86
CA PRO A 85 -2.68 2.36 -7.40
C PRO A 85 -3.41 1.12 -6.89
N ASN A 86 -4.40 0.64 -7.65
CA ASN A 86 -5.20 -0.55 -7.32
C ASN A 86 -4.84 -1.78 -8.16
N LEU A 87 -3.84 -1.68 -9.06
CA LEU A 87 -3.33 -2.77 -9.90
C LEU A 87 -4.46 -3.67 -10.46
N TYR A 88 -4.29 -4.99 -10.31
CA TYR A 88 -5.22 -6.01 -10.78
C TYR A 88 -6.48 -6.16 -9.92
N ARG A 89 -6.61 -5.40 -8.82
CA ARG A 89 -7.89 -5.28 -8.09
C ARG A 89 -8.89 -4.47 -8.91
N GLY A 90 -8.42 -3.49 -9.69
CA GLY A 90 -9.21 -2.74 -10.66
C GLY A 90 -9.35 -3.48 -11.99
N ARG A 91 -8.26 -3.58 -12.77
CA ARG A 91 -8.29 -4.15 -14.12
C ARG A 91 -7.22 -5.23 -14.29
N LEU A 92 -7.60 -6.38 -14.82
CA LEU A 92 -6.65 -7.44 -15.17
C LEU A 92 -5.72 -7.02 -16.31
N TRP A 93 -4.55 -7.66 -16.41
CA TRP A 93 -3.69 -7.49 -17.57
C TRP A 93 -4.41 -7.92 -18.85
N THR A 94 -4.02 -7.33 -19.97
CA THR A 94 -4.57 -7.70 -21.28
C THR A 94 -4.04 -9.08 -21.67
N MET A 95 -4.92 -10.06 -21.83
CA MET A 95 -4.58 -11.34 -22.46
C MET A 95 -4.31 -11.12 -23.94
N ARG A 96 -3.20 -11.66 -24.45
CA ARG A 96 -2.82 -11.59 -25.87
C ARG A 96 -2.39 -12.97 -26.35
#